data_AF-A0A1A9Z4N7-F1
#
_entry.id   AF-A0A1A9Z4N7-F1
#
_cell.length_a   1.000
_cell.length_b   1.000
_cell.length_c   1.000
_cell.angle_alpha   90.00
_cell.angle_beta   90.00
_cell.angle_gamma   90.00
#
_symmetry.space_group_name_H-M   'P 1'
#
loop_
_entity.id
_entity.type
_entity.pdbx_description
1 polymer ?
#
loop_
_entity_poly.entity_id
_entity_poly.type
_entity_poly.pdbx_seq_one_letter_code
_entity_poly.pdbx_strand_id
1 'polypeptide(L)'
;MTLKNETKYILLMSFYWTYSLIIMTNGFSSQYYGNTKHKIMSNHCYQEELDLLVPINETIYPTNIEYMCIRAYCRDDYVLILKHCDRILLNPYCRQTTYDYTKPYPDCCPKLYCNYIFDN
;
A
#
# COMPACT_ATOMS: atom_id res chain seq x y z
N MET A 1 -45.65 15.44 23.13
CA MET A 1 -44.76 15.97 22.05
C MET A 1 -43.35 15.39 22.24
N THR A 2 -43.21 14.06 22.21
CA THR A 2 -41.98 13.33 22.59
C THR A 2 -41.54 12.33 21.52
N LEU A 3 -42.48 11.76 20.75
CA LEU A 3 -42.22 10.82 19.64
C LEU A 3 -41.32 11.39 18.52
N LYS A 4 -41.39 12.70 18.23
CA LYS A 4 -40.60 13.34 17.15
C LYS A 4 -39.10 13.44 17.45
N ASN A 5 -38.71 13.32 18.73
CA ASN A 5 -37.32 13.47 19.14
C ASN A 5 -36.56 12.16 19.00
N GLU A 6 -37.16 11.04 19.42
CA GLU A 6 -36.60 9.69 19.29
C GLU A 6 -36.27 9.33 17.83
N THR A 7 -37.17 9.64 16.89
CA THR A 7 -36.94 9.36 15.46
C THR A 7 -35.79 10.18 14.88
N LYS A 8 -35.56 11.41 15.38
CA LYS A 8 -34.42 12.22 14.97
C LYS A 8 -33.11 11.63 15.46
N TYR A 9 -33.06 11.15 16.70
CA TYR A 9 -31.85 10.52 17.24
C TYR A 9 -31.50 9.22 16.51
N ILE A 10 -32.50 8.38 16.19
CA ILE A 10 -32.29 7.15 15.40
C ILE A 10 -31.74 7.46 14.01
N LEU A 11 -32.28 8.48 13.32
CA LEU A 11 -31.78 8.90 12.01
C LEU A 11 -30.36 9.48 12.10
N LEU A 12 -30.06 10.30 13.10
CA LEU A 12 -28.72 10.86 13.28
C LEU A 12 -27.68 9.77 13.58
N MET A 13 -28.05 8.76 14.38
CA MET A 13 -27.17 7.62 14.67
C MET A 13 -26.94 6.75 13.43
N SER A 14 -27.96 6.52 12.59
CA SER A 14 -27.79 5.76 11.34
C SER A 14 -26.94 6.50 10.30
N PHE A 15 -27.06 7.83 10.22
CA PHE A 15 -26.15 8.66 9.41
C PHE A 15 -24.70 8.59 9.93
N TYR A 16 -24.50 8.59 11.25
CA TYR A 16 -23.16 8.49 11.83
C TYR A 16 -22.50 7.11 11.58
N TRP A 17 -23.28 6.04 11.71
CA TRP A 17 -22.82 4.67 11.42
C TRP A 17 -22.47 4.47 9.94
N THR A 18 -23.25 5.04 9.02
CA THR A 18 -22.96 4.97 7.58
C THR A 18 -21.78 5.82 7.17
N TYR A 19 -21.59 7.01 7.77
CA TYR A 19 -20.44 7.88 7.50
C TYR A 19 -19.11 7.25 7.93
N SER A 20 -19.10 6.51 9.04
CA SER A 20 -17.90 5.86 9.57
C SER A 20 -17.34 4.75 8.65
N LEU A 21 -18.18 4.13 7.82
CA LEU A 21 -17.75 3.05 6.91
C LEU A 21 -17.02 3.55 5.66
N ILE A 22 -17.13 4.83 5.30
CA ILE A 22 -16.61 5.37 4.03
C ILE A 22 -15.10 5.69 4.10
N ILE A 23 -14.52 5.81 5.30
CA ILE A 23 -13.16 6.36 5.49
C ILE A 23 -12.01 5.37 5.18
N MET A 24 -12.29 4.08 4.94
CA MET A 24 -11.24 3.04 4.84
C MET A 24 -10.60 2.82 3.46
N THR A 25 -10.83 3.67 2.45
CA THR A 25 -10.41 3.37 1.06
C THR A 25 -9.03 3.87 0.64
N ASN A 26 -8.25 4.50 1.53
CA ASN A 26 -6.88 4.90 1.23
C ASN A 26 -5.91 3.74 1.51
N GLY A 27 -5.73 2.86 0.51
CA GLY A 27 -4.72 1.80 0.59
C GLY A 27 -3.31 2.39 0.60
N PHE A 28 -2.60 2.22 1.72
CA PHE A 28 -1.20 2.59 1.85
C PHE A 28 -0.34 1.83 0.83
N SER A 29 0.65 2.48 0.23
CA SER A 29 1.65 1.84 -0.63
C SER A 29 2.69 1.04 0.14
N SER A 30 2.65 1.08 1.48
CA SER A 30 3.48 0.26 2.36
C SER A 30 2.63 -0.77 3.10
N GLN A 31 3.08 -2.01 3.12
CA GLN A 31 2.54 -3.11 3.91
C GLN A 31 3.55 -3.47 5.00
N TYR A 32 3.04 -3.82 6.18
CA TYR A 32 3.84 -4.14 7.35
C TYR A 32 3.46 -5.55 7.83
N TYR A 33 4.45 -6.43 7.90
CA TYR A 33 4.28 -7.79 8.41
C TYR A 33 5.07 -7.89 9.72
N GLY A 34 4.37 -8.11 10.83
CA GLY A 34 4.99 -8.32 12.14
C GLY A 34 5.42 -9.76 12.35
N ASN A 35 6.34 -9.99 13.30
CA ASN A 35 6.78 -11.32 13.72
C ASN A 35 7.32 -12.22 12.59
N THR A 36 7.94 -11.63 11.57
CA THR A 36 8.42 -12.35 10.38
C THR A 36 9.73 -13.10 10.59
N LYS A 37 10.00 -13.65 11.77
CA LYS A 37 11.26 -14.36 12.05
C LYS A 37 11.36 -15.63 11.22
N HIS A 38 12.46 -15.81 10.48
CA HIS A 38 12.72 -17.09 9.82
C HIS A 38 13.02 -18.18 10.87
N LYS A 39 12.48 -19.39 10.67
CA LYS A 39 12.58 -20.50 11.64
C LYS A 39 14.02 -21.00 11.84
N ILE A 40 14.85 -20.91 10.80
CA ILE A 40 16.23 -21.45 10.79
C ILE A 40 17.26 -20.32 10.80
N MET A 41 16.99 -19.24 10.06
CA MET A 41 17.93 -18.12 9.90
C MET A 41 17.48 -16.96 10.78
N SER A 42 17.87 -17.00 12.05
CA SER A 42 17.43 -16.03 13.05
C SER A 42 17.74 -14.58 12.71
N ASN A 43 18.67 -14.29 11.79
CA ASN A 43 19.04 -12.93 11.42
C ASN A 43 18.29 -12.42 10.17
N HIS A 44 17.15 -13.02 9.82
CA HIS A 44 16.37 -12.66 8.63
C HIS A 44 14.87 -12.56 8.95
N CYS A 45 14.22 -11.60 8.30
CA CYS A 45 12.80 -11.64 8.06
C CYS A 45 12.49 -12.62 6.92
N TYR A 46 11.38 -13.35 7.02
CA TYR A 46 10.88 -14.24 5.98
C TYR A 46 9.40 -14.01 5.75
N GLN A 47 9.01 -13.88 4.47
CA GLN A 47 7.61 -13.86 4.06
C GLN A 47 7.30 -15.03 3.12
N GLU A 48 6.38 -15.88 3.57
CA GLU A 48 6.08 -17.18 2.95
C GLU A 48 5.45 -17.03 1.56
N GLU A 49 4.52 -16.08 1.41
CA GLU A 49 3.78 -15.87 0.15
C GLU A 49 4.66 -15.46 -1.03
N LEU A 50 5.77 -14.78 -0.74
CA LEU A 50 6.70 -14.26 -1.75
C LEU A 50 8.02 -15.03 -1.79
N ASP A 51 8.17 -16.06 -0.94
CA ASP A 51 9.43 -16.74 -0.67
C ASP A 51 10.60 -15.75 -0.46
N LEU A 52 10.34 -14.70 0.32
CA LEU A 52 11.23 -13.55 0.44
C LEU A 52 12.01 -13.60 1.75
N LEU A 53 13.33 -13.73 1.64
CA LEU A 53 14.26 -13.68 2.77
C LEU A 53 14.99 -12.34 2.79
N VAL A 54 14.85 -11.58 3.87
CA VAL A 54 15.44 -10.23 4.01
C VAL A 54 16.32 -10.16 5.26
N PRO A 55 17.62 -9.85 5.16
CA PRO A 55 18.48 -9.71 6.32
C PRO A 55 18.04 -8.54 7.22
N ILE A 56 18.19 -8.70 8.53
CA ILE A 56 17.88 -7.65 9.50
C ILE A 56 18.71 -6.38 9.20
N ASN A 57 18.06 -5.22 9.29
CA ASN A 57 18.60 -3.90 8.99
C ASN A 57 19.08 -3.72 7.54
N GLU A 58 18.66 -4.60 6.63
CA GLU A 58 18.97 -4.50 5.22
C GLU A 58 17.71 -4.30 4.38
N THR A 59 17.90 -3.67 3.22
CA THR A 59 16.88 -3.49 2.20
C THR A 59 17.24 -4.31 0.97
N ILE A 60 16.30 -5.07 0.44
CA ILE A 60 16.44 -5.79 -0.83
C ILE A 60 15.43 -5.27 -1.85
N TYR A 61 15.77 -5.47 -3.12
CA TYR A 61 15.00 -5.00 -4.28
C TYR A 61 14.74 -6.18 -5.21
N PRO A 62 13.80 -7.06 -4.84
CA PRO A 62 13.55 -8.25 -5.64
C PRO A 62 12.97 -7.87 -7.00
N THR A 63 13.35 -8.64 -8.01
CA THR A 63 12.91 -8.51 -9.41
C THR A 63 12.22 -9.80 -9.85
N ASN A 64 11.43 -9.72 -10.91
CA ASN A 64 10.72 -10.86 -11.50
C ASN A 64 9.70 -11.53 -10.57
N ILE A 65 9.15 -10.80 -9.59
CA ILE A 65 7.99 -11.23 -8.83
C ILE A 65 6.75 -10.91 -9.67
N GLU A 66 5.90 -11.91 -9.92
CA GLU A 66 4.71 -11.75 -10.74
C GLU A 66 3.78 -10.67 -10.14
N TYR A 67 3.38 -9.69 -10.97
CA TYR A 67 2.51 -8.58 -10.59
C TYR A 67 2.99 -7.69 -9.43
N MET A 68 4.28 -7.74 -9.06
CA MET A 68 4.77 -7.04 -7.88
C MET A 68 6.09 -6.29 -8.14
N CYS A 69 6.06 -4.98 -7.89
CA CYS A 69 7.24 -4.10 -7.85
C CYS A 69 7.36 -3.55 -6.43
N ILE A 70 8.34 -4.06 -5.68
CA ILE A 70 8.53 -3.74 -4.26
C ILE A 70 9.98 -3.48 -3.90
N ARG A 71 10.19 -2.68 -2.85
CA ARG A 71 11.38 -2.78 -1.99
C ARG A 71 10.97 -3.42 -0.67
N ALA A 72 11.84 -4.25 -0.12
CA ALA A 72 11.61 -4.93 1.14
C ALA A 72 12.70 -4.55 2.15
N TYR A 73 12.31 -4.13 3.35
CA TYR A 73 13.24 -3.80 4.43
C TYR A 73 12.85 -4.57 5.69
N CYS A 74 13.82 -5.24 6.32
CA CYS A 74 13.62 -5.93 7.59
C CYS A 74 14.18 -5.07 8.72
N ARG A 75 13.31 -4.63 9.62
CA ARG A 75 13.74 -3.89 10.82
C ARG A 75 14.27 -4.84 11.89
N ASP A 76 15.05 -4.33 12.84
CA ASP A 76 15.66 -5.07 13.96
C ASP A 76 14.66 -5.80 14.87
N ASP A 77 13.41 -5.35 14.93
CA ASP A 77 12.31 -6.00 15.66
C ASP A 77 11.52 -7.02 14.80
N TYR A 78 12.06 -7.41 13.64
CA TYR A 78 11.46 -8.40 12.72
C TYR A 78 10.11 -7.98 12.13
N VAL A 79 9.91 -6.67 12.00
CA VAL A 79 8.87 -6.11 11.16
C VAL A 79 9.41 -5.98 9.74
N LEU A 80 8.84 -6.77 8.83
CA LEU A 80 9.11 -6.69 7.40
C LEU A 80 8.22 -5.60 6.79
N ILE A 81 8.86 -4.68 6.08
CA ILE A 81 8.22 -3.54 5.43
C ILE A 81 8.34 -3.74 3.93
N LEU A 82 7.21 -3.99 3.27
CA LEU A 82 7.11 -4.05 1.80
C LEU A 82 6.56 -2.72 1.30
N LYS A 83 7.35 -1.98 0.53
CA LYS A 83 6.92 -0.74 -0.11
C LYS A 83 6.71 -0.99 -1.60
N HIS A 84 5.47 -0.82 -2.04
CA HIS A 84 5.04 -0.86 -3.43
C HIS A 84 5.17 0.52 -4.07
N CYS A 85 5.00 0.57 -5.40
CA CYS A 85 4.79 1.82 -6.11
C CYS A 85 3.58 2.58 -5.54
N ASP A 86 3.68 3.90 -5.49
CA ASP A 86 2.58 4.72 -5.00
C ASP A 86 1.39 4.64 -5.96
N ARG A 87 0.18 4.56 -5.39
CA ARG A 87 -1.05 4.59 -6.17
C ARG A 87 -1.29 6.03 -6.61
N ILE A 88 -1.28 6.26 -7.92
CA ILE A 88 -1.51 7.58 -8.51
C ILE A 88 -2.96 7.62 -9.02
N LEU A 89 -3.73 8.61 -8.55
CA LEU A 89 -5.01 8.95 -9.15
C LEU A 89 -4.73 9.61 -10.51
N LEU A 90 -5.12 8.94 -11.59
CA LEU A 90 -4.85 9.41 -12.94
C LEU A 90 -5.75 10.62 -13.27
N ASN A 91 -5.13 11.77 -13.52
CA ASN A 91 -5.83 12.91 -14.12
C ASN A 91 -6.13 12.58 -15.61
N PRO A 92 -7.30 12.97 -16.16
CA PRO A 92 -7.63 12.81 -17.59
C PRO A 92 -6.55 13.24 -18.59
N TYR A 93 -5.71 14.22 -18.24
CA TYR A 93 -4.63 14.73 -19.11
C TYR A 93 -3.28 14.02 -18.90
N CYS A 94 -3.25 12.97 -18.09
CA CYS A 94 -2.05 12.20 -17.79
C CYS A 94 -2.18 10.77 -18.31
N ARG A 95 -1.05 10.21 -18.72
CA ARG A 95 -0.89 8.80 -19.09
C ARG A 95 0.13 8.16 -18.18
N GLN A 96 -0.04 6.88 -17.89
CA GLN A 96 0.89 6.09 -17.10
C GLN A 96 1.44 4.95 -17.94
N THR A 97 2.72 4.61 -17.78
CA THR A 97 3.30 3.41 -18.40
C THR A 97 2.80 2.14 -17.74
N THR A 98 3.16 0.98 -18.29
CA THR A 98 3.00 -0.29 -17.57
C THR A 98 4.13 -0.47 -16.56
N TYR A 99 3.96 -1.42 -15.64
CA TYR A 99 5.03 -1.91 -14.78
C TYR A 99 6.08 -2.67 -15.60
N ASP A 100 7.33 -2.64 -15.16
CA ASP A 100 8.43 -3.43 -15.71
C ASP A 100 9.09 -4.25 -14.60
N TYR A 101 8.50 -5.41 -14.29
CA TYR A 101 8.95 -6.26 -13.16
C TYR A 101 10.35 -6.84 -13.35
N THR A 102 10.98 -6.68 -14.51
CA THR A 102 12.37 -7.09 -14.75
C THR A 102 13.38 -6.17 -14.07
N LYS A 103 12.94 -4.97 -13.65
CA LYS A 103 13.78 -3.97 -12.99
C LYS A 103 13.53 -3.93 -11.48
N PRO A 104 14.52 -3.50 -10.69
CA PRO A 104 14.32 -3.27 -9.26
C PRO A 104 13.43 -2.06 -9.01
N TYR A 105 12.80 -2.01 -7.84
CA TYR A 105 12.17 -0.78 -7.36
C TYR A 105 13.25 0.33 -7.19
N PRO A 106 13.00 1.59 -7.57
CA PRO A 106 11.74 2.15 -8.09
C PRO A 106 11.60 2.09 -9.62
N ASP A 107 12.57 1.53 -10.34
CA ASP A 107 12.59 1.55 -11.81
C ASP A 107 11.53 0.65 -12.45
N CYS A 108 11.04 -0.36 -11.74
CA CYS A 108 9.88 -1.15 -12.16
C CYS A 108 8.54 -0.40 -12.04
N CYS A 109 8.52 0.75 -11.36
CA CYS A 109 7.29 1.50 -11.16
C CYS A 109 6.83 2.22 -12.43
N PRO A 110 5.51 2.35 -12.64
CA PRO A 110 4.99 3.09 -13.76
C PRO A 110 5.33 4.58 -13.68
N LYS A 111 5.69 5.16 -14.82
CA LYS A 111 5.99 6.58 -14.95
C LYS A 111 4.75 7.33 -15.42
N LEU A 112 4.53 8.53 -14.86
CA LEU A 112 3.41 9.40 -15.21
C LEU A 112 3.90 10.48 -16.20
N TYR A 113 3.17 10.66 -17.30
CA TYR A 113 3.39 11.70 -18.28
C TYR A 113 2.12 12.52 -18.42
N CYS A 114 2.18 13.81 -18.08
CA CYS A 114 1.05 14.73 -18.15
C CYS A 114 1.31 15.79 -19.21
N ASN A 115 0.35 15.97 -20.12
CA ASN A 115 0.38 17.07 -21.07
C ASN A 115 -0.36 18.24 -20.43
N TYR A 116 0.36 19.13 -19.76
CA TYR A 116 -0.22 20.39 -19.31
C TYR A 116 -0.30 21.33 -20.51
N ILE A 117 -1.51 21.58 -21.01
CA ILE A 117 -1.75 22.76 -21.83
C ILE A 117 -1.77 23.91 -20.82
N PHE A 118 -0.70 24.69 -20.78
CA PHE A 118 -0.74 25.98 -20.10
C PHE A 118 -1.62 26.87 -20.97
N ASP A 119 -2.89 27.02 -20.60
CA ASP A 119 -3.73 28.07 -21.17
C ASP A 119 -3.08 29.41 -20.80
N ASN A 120 -2.52 30.07 -21.81
CA ASN A 120 -1.81 31.34 -21.73
C ASN A 120 -2.81 32.50 -21.85
#